data_AF-A0A2A9CDC7-F1
#
_entry.id   AF-A0A2A9CDC7-F1
#
_cell.length_a   1.000
_cell.length_b   1.000
_cell.length_c   1.000
_cell.angle_alpha   90.00
_cell.angle_beta   90.00
_cell.angle_gamma   90.00
#
_symmetry.space_group_name_H-M   'P 1'
#
loop_
_entity.id
_entity.type
_entity.pdbx_description
1 polymer ?
#
loop_
_entity_poly.entity_id
_entity_poly.type
_entity_poly.pdbx_seq_one_letter_code
_entity_poly.pdbx_strand_id
1 'polypeptide(L)'
;MKQKTVLYASLICLVLLAASIAYNFLNEEDPYLGFTGLGNTITLSNDDRYVYFSYFQDGKESIYRANTDGSEVEQLTYPDEERHRKPALSPNGEKLLYLSENSDRIQSLYIADLNGESPKKLTDDTIHVEEVVFSENEIYFVGMPAEAVGKAEGETKEGFDLHSVDLDGENERKLTDQDHFTMNHLAISTDGSELYYTLFNGNSDKIYAYHVEDKRESRADWVPTEVGSLYDWDYDEENQAFAYTDVSEESDSSLFKYELYYRDLNEDKTKQLTTLESSVVSPNFFHQSDKIAFLDYTNWSDHPEKYQLKTVDIDTKEIKNVTMDLPESAKSHWLREALNIFTSSTAIAILYTVLLCLITLYSYNKSGKQYRTGLISLLLAVAVFISSFIIAMLTNPWVGIAISIVAIGMVPSSLIALIVGFLMGKFSKKQKGRLL
;
A
#
# COMPACT_ATOMS: atom_id res chain seq x y z
N MET A 1 -6.10 -42.10 22.81
CA MET A 1 -5.11 -42.26 21.72
C MET A 1 -3.89 -43.00 22.22
N LYS A 2 -3.24 -43.85 21.40
CA LYS A 2 -1.96 -44.46 21.77
C LYS A 2 -0.89 -43.36 21.90
N GLN A 3 -0.01 -43.44 22.89
CA GLN A 3 1.02 -42.43 23.17
C GLN A 3 1.90 -42.10 21.96
N LYS A 4 2.20 -43.11 21.14
CA LYS A 4 2.92 -42.94 19.86
C LYS A 4 2.15 -42.06 18.86
N THR A 5 0.82 -42.18 18.79
CA THR A 5 -0.02 -41.37 17.91
C THR A 5 0.02 -39.88 18.26
N VAL A 6 -0.04 -39.55 19.56
CA VAL A 6 0.07 -38.14 20.01
C VAL A 6 1.47 -37.59 19.68
N LEU A 7 2.52 -38.38 19.89
CA LEU A 7 3.89 -37.98 19.56
C LEU A 7 4.07 -37.70 18.07
N TYR A 8 3.58 -38.60 17.20
CA TYR A 8 3.64 -38.39 15.75
C TYR A 8 2.83 -37.17 15.31
N ALA A 9 1.63 -36.96 15.88
CA ALA A 9 0.83 -35.78 15.61
C ALA A 9 1.55 -34.48 16.05
N SER A 10 2.18 -34.47 17.22
CA SER A 10 3.01 -33.33 17.67
C SER A 10 4.17 -33.05 16.72
N LEU A 11 4.86 -34.10 16.26
CA LEU A 11 6.00 -33.94 15.34
C LEU A 11 5.55 -33.37 13.99
N ILE A 12 4.46 -33.90 13.43
CA ILE A 12 3.88 -33.40 12.17
C ILE A 12 3.48 -31.93 12.32
N CYS A 13 2.78 -31.59 13.41
CA CYS A 13 2.36 -30.22 13.67
C CYS A 13 3.55 -29.26 13.85
N LEU A 14 4.63 -29.72 14.49
CA LEU A 14 5.88 -28.95 14.60
C LEU A 14 6.53 -28.70 13.24
N VAL A 15 6.59 -29.73 12.37
CA VAL A 15 7.15 -29.58 11.01
C VAL A 15 6.31 -28.60 10.20
N LEU A 16 4.98 -28.71 10.25
CA LEU A 16 4.08 -27.79 9.56
C LEU A 16 4.25 -26.35 10.07
N LEU A 17 4.29 -26.15 11.39
CA LEU A 17 4.52 -24.83 11.98
C LEU A 17 5.86 -24.23 11.54
N ALA A 18 6.94 -25.03 11.59
CA ALA A 18 8.27 -24.58 11.17
C ALA A 18 8.32 -24.26 9.67
N ALA A 19 7.67 -25.08 8.83
CA ALA A 19 7.58 -24.84 7.40
C ALA A 19 6.79 -23.56 7.08
N SER A 20 5.65 -23.32 7.76
CA SER A 20 4.86 -22.09 7.57
C SER A 20 5.64 -20.84 7.98
N ILE A 21 6.35 -20.88 9.10
CA ILE A 21 7.19 -19.76 9.55
C ILE A 21 8.36 -19.54 8.57
N ALA A 22 9.04 -20.60 8.15
CA ALA A 22 10.13 -20.51 7.19
C ALA A 22 9.65 -19.97 5.84
N TYR A 23 8.47 -20.38 5.38
CA TYR A 23 7.87 -19.85 4.16
C TYR A 23 7.65 -18.34 4.24
N ASN A 24 7.02 -17.83 5.30
CA ASN A 24 6.82 -16.37 5.46
C ASN A 24 8.13 -15.59 5.60
N PHE A 25 9.18 -16.20 6.15
CA PHE A 25 10.49 -15.54 6.25
C PHE A 25 11.25 -15.49 4.92
N LEU A 26 11.03 -16.48 4.05
CA LEU A 26 11.75 -16.62 2.78
C LEU A 26 10.99 -16.02 1.61
N ASN A 27 9.68 -15.88 1.74
CA ASN A 27 8.83 -15.36 0.69
C ASN A 27 8.58 -13.88 0.98
N GLU A 28 9.09 -12.99 0.14
CA GLU A 28 8.71 -11.58 0.20
C GLU A 28 7.20 -11.48 0.01
N GLU A 29 6.53 -10.78 0.93
CA GLU A 29 5.11 -10.46 0.81
C GLU A 29 4.96 -9.41 -0.28
N ASP A 30 4.90 -9.88 -1.52
CA ASP A 30 4.32 -9.13 -2.62
C ASP A 30 2.83 -9.51 -2.71
N PRO A 31 1.93 -8.67 -2.18
CA PRO A 31 0.49 -8.95 -2.15
C PRO A 31 -0.11 -8.98 -3.57
N TYR A 32 0.57 -8.37 -4.53
CA TYR A 32 0.13 -8.29 -5.92
C TYR A 32 0.58 -9.48 -6.77
N LEU A 33 1.39 -10.41 -6.24
CA LEU A 33 1.86 -11.52 -7.05
C LEU A 33 0.71 -12.51 -7.37
N GLY A 34 0.35 -12.62 -8.64
CA GLY A 34 -0.83 -13.35 -9.11
C GLY A 34 -2.14 -12.55 -9.05
N PHE A 35 -2.10 -11.30 -8.60
CA PHE A 35 -3.26 -10.41 -8.55
C PHE A 35 -3.73 -10.01 -9.95
N THR A 36 -5.03 -9.79 -10.11
CA THR A 36 -5.63 -9.24 -11.33
C THR A 36 -6.63 -8.16 -10.94
N GLY A 37 -6.43 -6.94 -11.41
CA GLY A 37 -7.21 -5.78 -10.99
C GLY A 37 -6.56 -4.44 -11.34
N LEU A 38 -7.32 -3.35 -11.21
CA LEU A 38 -6.80 -1.99 -11.38
C LEU A 38 -5.71 -1.69 -10.34
N GLY A 39 -4.69 -0.94 -10.76
CA GLY A 39 -3.79 -0.26 -9.83
C GLY A 39 -4.44 1.00 -9.24
N ASN A 40 -3.65 1.78 -8.51
CA ASN A 40 -4.11 2.89 -7.68
C ASN A 40 -4.02 4.27 -8.34
N THR A 41 -3.66 4.37 -9.63
CA THR A 41 -3.50 5.66 -10.33
C THR A 41 -4.21 5.66 -11.67
N ILE A 42 -4.88 6.79 -11.96
CA ILE A 42 -5.46 7.13 -13.24
C ILE A 42 -5.03 8.52 -13.69
N THR A 43 -5.08 8.77 -15.00
CA THR A 43 -4.98 10.12 -15.58
C THR A 43 -5.87 10.23 -16.81
N LEU A 44 -6.51 11.37 -17.02
CA LEU A 44 -7.34 11.65 -18.18
C LEU A 44 -6.52 12.32 -19.29
N SER A 45 -6.94 12.12 -20.55
CA SER A 45 -6.45 12.95 -21.64
C SER A 45 -7.05 14.36 -21.56
N ASN A 46 -6.29 15.38 -21.99
CA ASN A 46 -6.74 16.79 -22.04
C ASN A 46 -8.07 17.00 -22.79
N ASP A 47 -8.44 16.06 -23.67
CA ASP A 47 -9.67 16.09 -24.43
C ASP A 47 -10.83 15.25 -23.83
N ASP A 48 -10.65 14.71 -22.62
CA ASP A 48 -11.59 13.85 -21.88
C ASP A 48 -12.04 12.57 -22.61
N ARG A 49 -11.38 12.20 -23.71
CA ARG A 49 -11.75 11.01 -24.47
C ARG A 49 -11.24 9.72 -23.84
N TYR A 50 -10.06 9.78 -23.21
CA TYR A 50 -9.37 8.60 -22.72
C TYR A 50 -9.01 8.70 -21.25
N VAL A 51 -9.03 7.55 -20.57
CA VAL A 51 -8.43 7.33 -19.26
C VAL A 51 -7.25 6.38 -19.42
N TYR A 52 -6.12 6.74 -18.82
CA TYR A 52 -4.91 5.92 -18.73
C TYR A 52 -4.75 5.46 -17.30
N PHE A 53 -4.43 4.19 -17.11
CA PHE A 53 -4.40 3.57 -15.80
C PHE A 53 -3.43 2.39 -15.79
N SER A 54 -2.97 1.99 -14.60
CA SER A 54 -2.26 0.73 -14.45
C SER A 54 -3.21 -0.42 -14.16
N TYR A 55 -2.90 -1.60 -14.68
CA TYR A 55 -3.69 -2.81 -14.46
C TYR A 55 -2.77 -4.01 -14.29
N PHE A 56 -3.05 -4.79 -13.25
CA PHE A 56 -2.42 -6.06 -12.98
C PHE A 56 -3.12 -7.18 -13.74
N GLN A 57 -2.35 -7.97 -14.48
CA GLN A 57 -2.76 -9.25 -15.02
C GLN A 57 -1.84 -10.34 -14.48
N ASP A 58 -2.35 -11.21 -13.61
CA ASP A 58 -1.57 -12.26 -12.94
C ASP A 58 -0.29 -11.77 -12.24
N GLY A 59 -0.34 -10.57 -11.65
CA GLY A 59 0.73 -9.90 -10.92
C GLY A 59 1.70 -9.08 -11.77
N LYS A 60 1.51 -9.09 -13.09
CA LYS A 60 2.22 -8.22 -14.04
C LYS A 60 1.43 -6.93 -14.22
N GLU A 61 1.99 -5.81 -13.80
CA GLU A 61 1.36 -4.50 -13.91
C GLU A 61 1.77 -3.82 -15.22
N SER A 62 0.81 -3.34 -15.99
CA SER A 62 1.08 -2.62 -17.24
C SER A 62 0.20 -1.38 -17.34
N ILE A 63 0.58 -0.45 -18.22
CA ILE A 63 -0.25 0.72 -18.53
C ILE A 63 -1.26 0.34 -19.61
N TYR A 64 -2.51 0.73 -19.38
CA TYR A 64 -3.63 0.57 -20.28
C TYR A 64 -4.26 1.92 -20.56
N ARG A 65 -5.07 1.95 -21.62
CA ARG A 65 -5.96 3.04 -21.98
C ARG A 65 -7.35 2.49 -22.26
N ALA A 66 -8.38 3.27 -21.94
CA ALA A 66 -9.75 3.03 -22.37
C ALA A 66 -10.41 4.36 -22.72
N ASN A 67 -11.52 4.32 -23.45
CA ASN A 67 -12.43 5.47 -23.52
C ASN A 67 -12.93 5.80 -22.10
N THR A 68 -13.28 7.08 -21.84
CA THR A 68 -13.77 7.50 -20.52
C THR A 68 -15.10 6.86 -20.10
N ASP A 69 -15.82 6.24 -21.04
CA ASP A 69 -17.00 5.40 -20.76
C ASP A 69 -16.67 3.93 -20.42
N GLY A 70 -15.39 3.56 -20.47
CA GLY A 70 -14.86 2.22 -20.19
C GLY A 70 -14.72 1.30 -21.39
N SER A 71 -15.12 1.74 -22.59
CA SER A 71 -14.98 0.95 -23.83
C SER A 71 -13.57 1.00 -24.42
N GLU A 72 -13.28 0.12 -25.38
CA GLU A 72 -12.03 0.12 -26.18
C GLU A 72 -10.75 0.07 -25.33
N VAL A 73 -10.73 -0.87 -24.37
CA VAL A 73 -9.55 -1.13 -23.53
C VAL A 73 -8.38 -1.63 -24.40
N GLU A 74 -7.21 -1.02 -24.23
CA GLU A 74 -5.97 -1.34 -24.94
C GLU A 74 -4.79 -1.33 -23.96
N GLN A 75 -3.93 -2.35 -24.05
CA GLN A 75 -2.67 -2.38 -23.31
C GLN A 75 -1.62 -1.59 -24.09
N LEU A 76 -0.95 -0.63 -23.43
CA LEU A 76 0.07 0.22 -24.06
C LEU A 76 1.48 -0.24 -23.76
N THR A 77 1.74 -0.76 -22.56
CA THR A 77 3.10 -1.19 -22.17
C THR A 77 3.16 -2.68 -21.87
N TYR A 78 4.34 -3.25 -22.10
CA TYR A 78 4.59 -4.69 -21.98
C TYR A 78 5.90 -4.90 -21.19
N PRO A 79 5.89 -4.73 -19.85
CA PRO A 79 7.07 -4.98 -19.02
C PRO A 79 7.51 -6.45 -19.13
N ASP A 80 8.72 -6.81 -18.69
CA ASP A 80 9.10 -8.22 -18.55
C ASP A 80 8.91 -8.66 -17.09
N GLU A 81 9.86 -8.30 -16.22
CA GLU A 81 9.83 -8.60 -14.79
C GLU A 81 9.35 -7.41 -13.95
N GLU A 82 9.39 -6.21 -14.54
CA GLU A 82 9.03 -4.95 -13.92
C GLU A 82 7.51 -4.71 -13.84
N ARG A 83 7.13 -3.66 -13.12
CA ARG A 83 5.76 -3.15 -13.04
C ARG A 83 5.69 -1.74 -13.58
N HIS A 84 4.82 -1.52 -14.57
CA HIS A 84 4.62 -0.19 -15.14
C HIS A 84 3.38 0.47 -14.54
N ARG A 85 3.53 1.66 -13.96
CA ARG A 85 2.48 2.38 -13.21
C ARG A 85 2.65 3.89 -13.21
N LYS A 86 1.73 4.60 -12.54
CA LYS A 86 1.64 6.07 -12.48
C LYS A 86 1.78 6.72 -13.88
N PRO A 87 0.84 6.47 -14.80
CA PRO A 87 0.90 7.08 -16.13
C PRO A 87 0.70 8.60 -16.03
N ALA A 88 1.43 9.36 -16.85
CA ALA A 88 1.23 10.80 -17.04
C ALA A 88 1.34 11.16 -18.53
N LEU A 89 0.61 12.18 -18.98
CA LEU A 89 0.53 12.56 -20.39
C LEU A 89 1.17 13.91 -20.64
N SER A 90 1.86 14.04 -21.77
CA SER A 90 2.36 15.34 -22.21
C SER A 90 1.21 16.29 -22.56
N PRO A 91 1.34 17.61 -22.34
CA PRO A 91 0.30 18.59 -22.66
C PRO A 91 -0.18 18.55 -24.12
N ASN A 92 0.70 18.19 -25.06
CA ASN A 92 0.38 18.07 -26.48
C ASN A 92 -0.27 16.72 -26.86
N GLY A 93 -0.40 15.78 -25.92
CA GLY A 93 -0.96 14.44 -26.15
C GLY A 93 -0.12 13.53 -27.04
N GLU A 94 1.19 13.74 -27.16
CA GLU A 94 2.04 12.91 -28.03
C GLU A 94 2.89 11.88 -27.26
N LYS A 95 3.12 12.09 -25.97
CA LYS A 95 3.99 11.28 -25.12
C LYS A 95 3.29 10.78 -23.88
N LEU A 96 3.74 9.61 -23.44
CA LEU A 96 3.35 8.94 -22.20
C LEU A 96 4.58 8.81 -21.30
N LEU A 97 4.48 9.26 -20.06
CA LEU A 97 5.39 8.86 -18.98
C LEU A 97 4.76 7.74 -18.18
N TYR A 98 5.63 6.91 -17.62
CA TYR A 98 5.27 5.94 -16.61
C TYR A 98 6.49 5.61 -15.75
N LEU A 99 6.24 5.10 -14.56
CA LEU A 99 7.26 4.55 -13.67
C LEU A 99 7.37 3.04 -13.90
N SER A 100 8.60 2.56 -14.03
CA SER A 100 8.94 1.14 -14.08
C SER A 100 9.57 0.73 -12.74
N GLU A 101 8.85 -0.06 -11.94
CA GLU A 101 9.33 -0.63 -10.68
C GLU A 101 10.04 -1.96 -10.94
N ASN A 102 11.29 -2.07 -10.47
CA ASN A 102 12.07 -3.30 -10.55
C ASN A 102 11.84 -4.23 -9.32
N SER A 103 12.53 -5.37 -9.27
CA SER A 103 12.40 -6.34 -8.17
C SER A 103 12.78 -5.78 -6.79
N ASP A 104 13.65 -4.77 -6.74
CA ASP A 104 14.09 -4.12 -5.51
C ASP A 104 13.14 -2.99 -5.07
N ARG A 105 11.98 -2.87 -5.74
CA ARG A 105 10.96 -1.82 -5.54
C ARG A 105 11.45 -0.41 -5.87
N ILE A 106 12.52 -0.30 -6.66
CA ILE A 106 13.03 0.99 -7.14
C ILE A 106 12.29 1.36 -8.42
N GLN A 107 11.76 2.59 -8.45
CA GLN A 107 11.04 3.13 -9.60
C GLN A 107 11.94 4.00 -10.47
N SER A 108 12.05 3.65 -11.75
CA SER A 108 12.69 4.47 -12.77
C SER A 108 11.66 5.14 -13.68
N LEU A 109 11.98 6.34 -14.14
CA LEU A 109 11.15 7.09 -15.08
C LEU A 109 11.38 6.65 -16.53
N TYR A 110 10.31 6.42 -17.26
CA TYR A 110 10.31 6.11 -18.69
C TYR A 110 9.40 7.06 -19.46
N ILE A 111 9.80 7.37 -20.69
CA ILE A 111 8.98 8.05 -21.70
C ILE A 111 8.76 7.13 -22.91
N ALA A 112 7.56 7.20 -23.49
CA ALA A 112 7.19 6.50 -24.71
C ALA A 112 6.35 7.41 -25.61
N ASP A 113 6.13 7.00 -26.86
CA ASP A 113 5.06 7.54 -27.69
C ASP A 113 3.71 7.26 -27.01
N LEU A 114 2.66 8.05 -27.28
CA LEU A 114 1.36 7.91 -26.60
C LEU A 114 0.74 6.49 -26.73
N ASN A 115 1.07 5.77 -27.81
CA ASN A 115 0.65 4.39 -28.03
C ASN A 115 1.50 3.35 -27.28
N GLY A 116 2.47 3.79 -26.48
CA GLY A 116 3.41 2.94 -25.73
C GLY A 116 4.62 2.46 -26.52
N GLU A 117 4.76 2.85 -27.80
CA GLU A 117 5.92 2.50 -28.61
C GLU A 117 7.16 3.34 -28.26
N SER A 118 8.32 2.88 -28.73
CA SER A 118 9.61 3.57 -28.56
C SER A 118 9.97 3.94 -27.10
N PRO A 119 9.82 3.04 -26.11
CA PRO A 119 10.09 3.36 -24.73
C PRO A 119 11.56 3.69 -24.51
N LYS A 120 11.82 4.70 -23.68
CA LYS A 120 13.14 5.17 -23.30
C LYS A 120 13.20 5.43 -21.81
N LYS A 121 14.20 4.86 -21.14
CA LYS A 121 14.52 5.12 -19.73
C LYS A 121 15.14 6.52 -19.61
N LEU A 122 14.63 7.34 -18.70
CA LEU A 122 15.09 8.71 -18.46
C LEU A 122 15.93 8.85 -17.19
N THR A 123 15.66 8.04 -16.16
CA THR A 123 16.46 7.99 -14.93
C THR A 123 17.04 6.59 -14.75
N ASP A 124 18.23 6.45 -14.18
CA ASP A 124 18.79 5.13 -13.87
C ASP A 124 18.26 4.55 -12.54
N ASP A 125 18.72 3.36 -12.16
CA ASP A 125 18.26 2.67 -10.93
C ASP A 125 18.95 3.20 -9.65
N THR A 126 19.74 4.27 -9.73
CA THR A 126 20.36 4.89 -8.55
C THR A 126 19.46 5.92 -7.89
N ILE A 127 18.37 6.32 -8.55
CA ILE A 127 17.33 7.20 -8.05
C ILE A 127 15.97 6.50 -8.07
N HIS A 128 15.26 6.56 -6.95
CA HIS A 128 13.87 6.12 -6.84
C HIS A 128 12.97 7.31 -7.11
N VAL A 129 12.16 7.20 -8.17
CA VAL A 129 11.21 8.23 -8.59
C VAL A 129 9.83 7.93 -8.05
N GLU A 130 9.21 8.90 -7.36
CA GLU A 130 7.90 8.73 -6.73
C GLU A 130 6.78 9.38 -7.54
N GLU A 131 6.94 10.63 -7.96
CA GLU A 131 5.93 11.42 -8.68
C GLU A 131 6.55 12.08 -9.92
N VAL A 132 5.76 12.26 -10.98
CA VAL A 132 6.23 12.81 -12.26
C VAL A 132 5.19 13.73 -12.88
N VAL A 133 5.64 14.83 -13.46
CA VAL A 133 4.79 15.75 -14.24
C VAL A 133 5.52 16.26 -15.47
N PHE A 134 4.75 16.51 -16.53
CA PHE A 134 5.25 17.14 -17.74
C PHE A 134 5.19 18.67 -17.65
N SER A 135 6.24 19.32 -18.14
CA SER A 135 6.16 20.66 -18.73
C SER A 135 6.17 20.55 -20.27
N GLU A 136 6.15 21.67 -20.99
CA GLU A 136 6.19 21.67 -22.47
C GLU A 136 7.46 21.00 -23.03
N ASN A 137 8.61 21.24 -22.41
CA ASN A 137 9.92 20.78 -22.92
C ASN A 137 10.80 20.06 -21.89
N GLU A 138 10.34 19.94 -20.65
CA GLU A 138 11.06 19.32 -19.54
C GLU A 138 10.12 18.43 -18.75
N ILE A 139 10.69 17.49 -18.01
CA ILE A 139 9.97 16.63 -17.07
C ILE A 139 10.47 16.93 -15.68
N TYR A 140 9.53 17.11 -14.76
CA TYR A 140 9.82 17.31 -13.35
C TYR A 140 9.41 16.07 -12.58
N PHE A 141 10.21 15.70 -11.59
CA PHE A 141 9.92 14.52 -10.79
C PHE A 141 10.40 14.66 -9.36
N VAL A 142 9.71 13.96 -8.46
CA VAL A 142 10.15 13.76 -7.07
C VAL A 142 11.00 12.51 -7.01
N GLY A 143 12.22 12.62 -6.49
CA GLY A 143 13.13 11.48 -6.41
C GLY A 143 13.99 11.49 -5.15
N MET A 144 14.47 10.31 -4.77
CA MET A 144 15.46 10.13 -3.71
C MET A 144 16.49 9.07 -4.10
N PRO A 145 17.71 9.06 -3.54
CA PRO A 145 18.68 7.99 -3.79
C PRO A 145 18.09 6.61 -3.48
N ALA A 146 18.25 5.66 -4.40
CA ALA A 146 17.69 4.31 -4.28
C ALA A 146 18.17 3.57 -3.02
N GLU A 147 19.40 3.85 -2.55
CA GLU A 147 19.93 3.27 -1.32
C GLU A 147 19.24 3.75 -0.03
N ALA A 148 18.48 4.86 -0.12
CA ALA A 148 17.69 5.41 0.97
C ALA A 148 16.27 4.82 1.06
N VAL A 149 15.82 4.09 0.02
CA VAL A 149 14.50 3.44 0.01
C VAL A 149 14.38 2.43 1.16
N GLY A 150 13.28 2.53 1.91
CA GLY A 150 12.97 1.63 3.03
C GLY A 150 13.83 1.84 4.28
N LYS A 151 14.66 2.87 4.33
CA LYS A 151 15.43 3.24 5.53
C LYS A 151 14.56 4.02 6.50
N ALA A 152 14.73 3.77 7.80
CA ALA A 152 14.00 4.50 8.82
C ALA A 152 14.55 5.94 8.95
N GLU A 153 13.70 6.86 9.43
CA GLU A 153 14.10 8.24 9.71
C GLU A 153 15.38 8.28 10.57
N GLY A 154 16.40 8.98 10.08
CA GLY A 154 17.70 9.12 10.74
C GLY A 154 18.72 8.00 10.44
N GLU A 155 18.35 6.93 9.71
CA GLU A 155 19.33 5.95 9.20
C GLU A 155 20.10 6.48 7.99
N THR A 156 19.49 7.34 7.18
CA THR A 156 20.12 8.10 6.09
C THR A 156 19.95 9.59 6.31
N LYS A 157 20.82 10.37 5.65
CA LYS A 157 20.64 11.83 5.53
C LYS A 157 19.86 12.22 4.29
N GLU A 158 19.76 11.30 3.33
CA GLU A 158 19.10 11.50 2.04
C GLU A 158 17.58 11.33 2.19
N GLY A 159 16.84 12.09 1.38
CA GLY A 159 15.39 12.01 1.26
C GLY A 159 14.93 12.43 -0.14
N PHE A 160 13.65 12.77 -0.25
CA PHE A 160 13.04 13.24 -1.48
C PHE A 160 13.37 14.70 -1.77
N ASP A 161 13.67 14.95 -3.04
CA ASP A 161 13.89 16.26 -3.62
C ASP A 161 13.22 16.36 -5.00
N LEU A 162 13.11 17.59 -5.49
CA LEU A 162 12.68 17.86 -6.85
C LEU A 162 13.85 17.75 -7.83
N HIS A 163 13.58 17.15 -8.97
CA HIS A 163 14.50 16.99 -10.08
C HIS A 163 13.85 17.42 -11.39
N SER A 164 14.67 17.74 -12.39
CA SER A 164 14.24 17.90 -13.78
C SER A 164 15.12 17.14 -14.75
N VAL A 165 14.56 16.78 -15.90
CA VAL A 165 15.27 16.14 -17.02
C VAL A 165 14.63 16.55 -18.35
N ASP A 166 15.42 16.68 -19.40
CA ASP A 166 14.91 16.98 -20.74
C ASP A 166 14.12 15.76 -21.30
N LEU A 167 13.25 15.99 -22.29
CA LEU A 167 12.46 14.92 -22.93
C LEU A 167 13.31 13.83 -23.59
N ASP A 168 14.56 14.14 -23.93
CA ASP A 168 15.53 13.18 -24.45
C ASP A 168 16.39 12.52 -23.35
N GLY A 169 16.08 12.74 -22.08
CA GLY A 169 16.82 12.14 -20.97
C GLY A 169 18.22 12.73 -20.75
N GLU A 170 18.59 13.78 -21.50
CA GLU A 170 19.80 14.53 -21.21
C GLU A 170 19.53 15.59 -20.12
N ASN A 171 20.61 16.17 -19.59
CA ASN A 171 20.57 17.31 -18.68
C ASN A 171 19.73 17.11 -17.40
N GLU A 172 19.82 15.95 -16.77
CA GLU A 172 19.22 15.72 -15.44
C GLU A 172 19.81 16.70 -14.39
N ARG A 173 18.95 17.29 -13.57
CA ARG A 173 19.29 18.29 -12.55
C ARG A 173 18.52 18.04 -11.25
N LYS A 174 19.20 18.15 -10.12
CA LYS A 174 18.57 18.28 -8.79
C LYS A 174 18.20 19.76 -8.56
N LEU A 175 16.94 20.04 -8.23
CA LEU A 175 16.38 21.40 -8.10
C LEU A 175 16.29 21.87 -6.64
N THR A 176 16.06 20.95 -5.70
CA THR A 176 16.05 21.19 -4.25
C THR A 176 17.10 20.31 -3.58
N ASP A 177 17.50 20.63 -2.36
CA ASP A 177 18.46 19.82 -1.58
C ASP A 177 18.09 19.92 -0.10
N GLN A 178 16.87 19.48 0.21
CA GLN A 178 16.26 19.56 1.53
C GLN A 178 16.05 18.18 2.17
N ASP A 179 16.22 17.11 1.39
CA ASP A 179 16.17 15.72 1.86
C ASP A 179 14.86 15.41 2.62
N HIS A 180 13.72 15.77 2.02
CA HIS A 180 12.43 15.62 2.68
C HIS A 180 12.10 14.14 2.91
N PHE A 181 11.63 13.79 4.11
CA PHE A 181 11.22 12.41 4.40
C PHE A 181 10.06 11.94 3.52
N THR A 182 9.15 12.85 3.19
CA THR A 182 8.04 12.63 2.26
C THR A 182 7.88 13.85 1.36
N MET A 183 7.64 13.63 0.08
CA MET A 183 7.23 14.64 -0.87
C MET A 183 6.27 13.96 -1.86
N ASN A 184 5.00 14.36 -1.85
CA ASN A 184 3.93 13.65 -2.57
C ASN A 184 3.12 14.62 -3.44
N HIS A 185 2.33 14.08 -4.38
CA HIS A 185 1.40 14.80 -5.25
C HIS A 185 2.05 15.99 -5.96
N LEU A 186 2.95 15.70 -6.89
CA LEU A 186 3.55 16.72 -7.73
C LEU A 186 2.54 17.19 -8.78
N ALA A 187 2.33 18.50 -8.90
CA ALA A 187 1.57 19.15 -9.96
C ALA A 187 2.37 20.33 -10.52
N ILE A 188 1.96 20.86 -11.67
CA ILE A 188 2.60 21.99 -12.33
C ILE A 188 1.54 23.01 -12.76
N SER A 189 1.87 24.30 -12.71
CA SER A 189 1.03 25.35 -13.28
C SER A 189 0.96 25.25 -14.80
N THR A 190 -0.13 25.74 -15.38
CA THR A 190 -0.42 25.72 -16.83
C THR A 190 0.66 26.44 -17.64
N ASP A 191 1.27 27.47 -17.06
CA ASP A 191 2.38 28.22 -17.67
C ASP A 191 3.77 27.61 -17.39
N GLY A 192 3.83 26.53 -16.59
CA GLY A 192 5.06 25.84 -16.21
C GLY A 192 5.97 26.59 -15.24
N SER A 193 5.52 27.71 -14.68
CA SER A 193 6.34 28.57 -13.81
C SER A 193 6.43 28.10 -12.36
N GLU A 194 5.46 27.32 -11.88
CA GLU A 194 5.39 26.82 -10.52
C GLU A 194 5.15 25.30 -10.48
N LEU A 195 5.88 24.60 -9.60
CA LEU A 195 5.62 23.21 -9.24
C LEU A 195 5.00 23.17 -7.85
N TYR A 196 3.89 22.43 -7.70
CA TYR A 196 3.20 22.26 -6.43
C TYR A 196 3.41 20.85 -5.90
N TYR A 197 3.65 20.70 -4.61
CA TYR A 197 3.86 19.41 -3.96
C TYR A 197 3.49 19.47 -2.49
N THR A 198 3.20 18.31 -1.92
CA THR A 198 2.80 18.17 -0.53
C THR A 198 3.97 17.72 0.34
N LEU A 199 4.18 18.44 1.45
CA LEU A 199 5.11 18.07 2.51
C LEU A 199 4.37 17.84 3.83
N PHE A 200 4.74 16.77 4.53
CA PHE A 200 4.26 16.48 5.87
C PHE A 200 5.10 17.24 6.92
N ASN A 201 4.45 18.04 7.76
CA ASN A 201 5.13 18.85 8.78
C ASN A 201 5.01 18.32 10.23
N GLY A 202 4.62 17.05 10.39
CA GLY A 202 4.40 16.42 11.70
C GLY A 202 2.95 16.46 12.18
N ASN A 203 2.15 17.43 11.73
CA ASN A 203 0.74 17.57 12.12
C ASN A 203 -0.22 17.38 10.96
N SER A 204 0.10 17.93 9.79
CA SER A 204 -0.77 17.87 8.61
C SER A 204 0.06 18.09 7.35
N ASP A 205 -0.43 17.56 6.25
CA ASP A 205 0.07 17.89 4.93
C ASP A 205 -0.17 19.36 4.57
N LYS A 206 0.82 19.95 3.89
CA LYS A 206 0.78 21.32 3.37
C LYS A 206 1.33 21.35 1.95
N ILE A 207 0.72 22.18 1.12
CA ILE A 207 1.16 22.39 -0.25
C ILE A 207 2.22 23.49 -0.27
N TYR A 208 3.33 23.18 -0.92
CA TYR A 208 4.44 24.06 -1.22
C TYR A 208 4.49 24.31 -2.72
N ALA A 209 5.12 25.42 -3.08
CA ALA A 209 5.34 25.85 -4.46
C ALA A 209 6.83 26.10 -4.68
N TYR A 210 7.40 25.46 -5.70
CA TYR A 210 8.73 25.75 -6.22
C TYR A 210 8.61 26.64 -7.46
N HIS A 211 9.20 27.82 -7.38
CA HIS A 211 9.25 28.81 -8.47
C HIS A 211 10.38 28.44 -9.41
N VAL A 212 10.08 28.02 -10.64
CA VAL A 212 11.04 27.43 -11.58
C VAL A 212 12.13 28.44 -12.00
N GLU A 213 11.73 29.66 -12.37
CA GLU A 213 12.69 30.70 -12.79
C GLU A 213 13.56 31.19 -11.63
N ASP A 214 12.93 31.45 -10.48
CA ASP A 214 13.59 32.04 -9.30
C ASP A 214 14.31 31.01 -8.43
N LYS A 215 14.11 29.71 -8.69
CA LYS A 215 14.64 28.57 -7.93
C LYS A 215 14.38 28.70 -6.43
N ARG A 216 13.14 29.03 -6.10
CA ARG A 216 12.74 29.38 -4.73
C ARG A 216 11.54 28.58 -4.29
N GLU A 217 11.64 28.01 -3.10
CA GLU A 217 10.52 27.34 -2.43
C GLU A 217 9.75 28.35 -1.55
N SER A 218 8.42 28.22 -1.57
CA SER A 218 7.51 28.88 -0.63
C SER A 218 6.33 27.98 -0.32
N ARG A 219 5.58 28.32 0.73
CA ARG A 219 4.24 27.77 0.91
C ARG A 219 3.33 28.28 -0.21
N ALA A 220 2.43 27.45 -0.71
CA ALA A 220 1.40 27.89 -1.64
C ALA A 220 0.36 28.72 -0.87
N ASP A 221 0.43 30.05 -1.01
CA ASP A 221 -0.42 30.98 -0.25
C ASP A 221 -1.89 30.98 -0.69
N TRP A 222 -2.17 30.47 -1.89
CA TRP A 222 -3.53 30.35 -2.43
C TRP A 222 -4.30 29.17 -1.83
N VAL A 223 -3.64 28.22 -1.15
CA VAL A 223 -4.30 27.11 -0.43
C VAL A 223 -4.77 27.61 0.94
N PRO A 224 -6.08 27.65 1.21
CA PRO A 224 -6.58 28.06 2.52
C PRO A 224 -6.04 27.16 3.63
N THR A 225 -5.86 27.72 4.83
CA THR A 225 -5.28 26.97 5.96
C THR A 225 -6.20 25.86 6.49
N GLU A 226 -7.48 25.88 6.09
CA GLU A 226 -8.55 24.99 6.55
C GLU A 226 -8.79 23.77 5.65
N VAL A 227 -8.01 23.59 4.58
CA VAL A 227 -8.03 22.31 3.85
C VAL A 227 -7.42 21.27 4.79
N GLY A 228 -8.17 20.19 5.05
CA GLY A 228 -7.82 19.18 6.06
C GLY A 228 -6.61 18.34 5.66
N SER A 229 -6.67 17.02 5.84
CA SER A 229 -5.54 16.19 5.40
C SER A 229 -5.64 15.99 3.88
N LEU A 230 -4.55 16.28 3.17
CA LEU A 230 -4.49 16.26 1.70
C LEU A 230 -3.80 14.96 1.25
N TYR A 231 -4.53 13.84 1.32
CA TYR A 231 -3.95 12.53 1.05
C TYR A 231 -3.75 12.20 -0.42
N ASP A 232 -4.66 12.70 -1.26
CA ASP A 232 -4.54 12.67 -2.72
C ASP A 232 -5.29 13.86 -3.26
N TRP A 233 -4.77 14.52 -4.28
CA TRP A 233 -5.39 15.73 -4.82
C TRP A 233 -5.05 16.00 -6.27
N ASP A 234 -5.94 16.74 -6.90
CA ASP A 234 -5.80 17.29 -8.25
C ASP A 234 -6.23 18.77 -8.24
N TYR A 235 -5.58 19.56 -9.09
CA TYR A 235 -5.81 21.01 -9.19
C TYR A 235 -6.33 21.39 -10.57
N ASP A 236 -7.52 21.98 -10.59
CA ASP A 236 -8.04 22.70 -11.74
C ASP A 236 -7.69 24.19 -11.61
N GLU A 237 -6.61 24.60 -12.27
CA GLU A 237 -6.14 25.99 -12.25
C GLU A 237 -7.10 26.93 -12.98
N GLU A 238 -7.76 26.49 -14.04
CA GLU A 238 -8.69 27.33 -14.81
C GLU A 238 -9.89 27.73 -13.95
N ASN A 239 -10.47 26.76 -13.23
CA ASN A 239 -11.61 26.99 -12.37
C ASN A 239 -11.24 27.37 -10.93
N GLN A 240 -9.94 27.41 -10.61
CA GLN A 240 -9.41 27.63 -9.26
C GLN A 240 -10.08 26.68 -8.25
N ALA A 241 -10.01 25.38 -8.53
CA ALA A 241 -10.71 24.36 -7.76
C ALA A 241 -9.82 23.16 -7.45
N PHE A 242 -10.07 22.53 -6.29
CA PHE A 242 -9.34 21.35 -5.83
C PHE A 242 -10.26 20.18 -5.64
N ALA A 243 -9.86 19.03 -6.17
CA ALA A 243 -10.40 17.74 -5.78
C ALA A 243 -9.39 17.11 -4.83
N TYR A 244 -9.80 16.68 -3.64
CA TYR A 244 -8.89 16.05 -2.68
C TYR A 244 -9.59 15.02 -1.82
N THR A 245 -8.81 14.10 -1.26
CA THR A 245 -9.29 13.04 -0.37
C THR A 245 -8.90 13.35 1.07
N ASP A 246 -9.87 13.24 1.99
CA ASP A 246 -9.69 13.53 3.42
C ASP A 246 -10.53 12.58 4.27
N VAL A 247 -10.20 12.50 5.57
CA VAL A 247 -10.93 11.69 6.54
C VAL A 247 -12.34 12.23 6.73
N SER A 248 -13.36 11.36 6.62
CA SER A 248 -14.74 11.75 6.86
C SER A 248 -15.11 11.79 8.35
N GLU A 249 -15.95 12.78 8.72
CA GLU A 249 -16.40 12.98 10.12
C GLU A 249 -17.33 11.85 10.62
N GLU A 250 -17.95 11.08 9.73
CA GLU A 250 -18.95 10.04 10.06
C GLU A 250 -18.35 8.63 10.30
N SER A 251 -17.03 8.49 10.49
CA SER A 251 -16.44 7.17 10.76
C SER A 251 -16.71 6.72 12.21
N ASP A 252 -17.71 5.85 12.39
CA ASP A 252 -17.99 5.12 13.63
C ASP A 252 -17.00 3.96 13.90
N SER A 253 -15.98 3.80 13.07
CA SER A 253 -15.05 2.66 13.11
C SER A 253 -13.66 3.10 13.58
N SER A 254 -12.84 2.15 14.05
CA SER A 254 -11.42 2.43 14.37
C SER A 254 -10.56 2.67 13.13
N LEU A 255 -11.09 2.41 11.94
CA LEU A 255 -10.44 2.68 10.66
C LEU A 255 -10.92 4.03 10.14
N PHE A 256 -9.98 4.84 9.66
CA PHE A 256 -10.30 6.05 8.92
C PHE A 256 -10.96 5.69 7.59
N LYS A 257 -11.94 6.50 7.19
CA LYS A 257 -12.64 6.43 5.91
C LYS A 257 -12.28 7.69 5.13
N TYR A 258 -11.89 7.55 3.87
CA TYR A 258 -11.39 8.65 3.06
C TYR A 258 -12.38 8.94 1.94
N GLU A 259 -12.90 10.15 1.93
CA GLU A 259 -13.92 10.59 0.98
C GLU A 259 -13.37 11.69 0.10
N LEU A 260 -13.97 11.85 -1.09
CA LEU A 260 -13.63 12.88 -2.05
C LEU A 260 -14.34 14.19 -1.70
N TYR A 261 -13.58 15.27 -1.68
CA TYR A 261 -14.03 16.63 -1.46
C TYR A 261 -13.65 17.49 -2.67
N TYR A 262 -14.52 18.43 -2.98
CA TYR A 262 -14.29 19.50 -3.95
C TYR A 262 -14.24 20.83 -3.21
N ARG A 263 -13.21 21.64 -3.43
CA ARG A 263 -13.13 23.00 -2.90
C ARG A 263 -13.02 24.01 -4.04
N ASP A 264 -13.96 24.94 -4.06
CA ASP A 264 -13.89 26.14 -4.88
C ASP A 264 -13.08 27.21 -4.13
N LEU A 265 -11.95 27.62 -4.69
CA LEU A 265 -11.09 28.63 -4.06
C LEU A 265 -11.59 30.05 -4.24
N ASN A 266 -12.41 30.32 -5.27
CA ASN A 266 -12.99 31.64 -5.51
C ASN A 266 -14.09 31.94 -4.48
N GLU A 267 -14.92 30.94 -4.18
CA GLU A 267 -16.02 31.08 -3.21
C GLU A 267 -15.62 30.73 -1.77
N ASP A 268 -14.44 30.15 -1.59
CA ASP A 268 -13.96 29.59 -0.32
C ASP A 268 -14.93 28.55 0.28
N LYS A 269 -15.43 27.64 -0.57
CA LYS A 269 -16.43 26.63 -0.20
C LYS A 269 -15.97 25.22 -0.50
N THR A 270 -16.18 24.33 0.46
CA THR A 270 -15.95 22.89 0.31
C THR A 270 -17.27 22.13 0.19
N LYS A 271 -17.33 21.17 -0.74
CA LYS A 271 -18.40 20.18 -0.93
C LYS A 271 -17.80 18.78 -0.76
N GLN A 272 -18.32 17.97 0.16
CA GLN A 272 -18.07 16.53 0.14
C GLN A 272 -18.85 15.89 -1.02
N LEU A 273 -18.15 15.18 -1.91
CA LEU A 273 -18.73 14.57 -3.11
C LEU A 273 -19.11 13.11 -2.91
N THR A 274 -18.44 12.40 -2.00
CA THR A 274 -18.69 10.96 -1.77
C THR A 274 -18.98 10.64 -0.30
N THR A 275 -19.71 9.54 -0.09
CA THR A 275 -19.97 8.90 1.21
C THR A 275 -19.93 7.38 1.00
N LEU A 276 -18.82 6.87 0.45
CA LEU A 276 -18.66 5.46 0.07
C LEU A 276 -18.33 4.56 1.26
N GLU A 277 -17.94 5.15 2.39
CA GLU A 277 -17.47 4.46 3.59
C GLU A 277 -16.23 3.57 3.38
N SER A 278 -15.46 3.87 2.34
CA SER A 278 -14.25 3.17 1.91
C SER A 278 -13.04 4.13 1.92
N SER A 279 -12.11 3.95 0.99
CA SER A 279 -11.02 4.89 0.71
C SER A 279 -11.05 5.29 -0.76
N VAL A 280 -11.24 6.58 -1.02
CA VAL A 280 -11.15 7.17 -2.37
C VAL A 280 -9.73 7.62 -2.65
N VAL A 281 -9.23 7.34 -3.86
CA VAL A 281 -7.88 7.73 -4.32
C VAL A 281 -7.91 8.19 -5.78
N SER A 282 -6.81 8.80 -6.22
CA SER A 282 -6.51 9.29 -7.57
C SER A 282 -7.64 10.13 -8.17
N PRO A 283 -8.11 11.20 -7.50
CA PRO A 283 -9.05 12.12 -8.13
C PRO A 283 -8.40 12.76 -9.36
N ASN A 284 -9.16 12.91 -10.44
CA ASN A 284 -8.70 13.59 -11.65
C ASN A 284 -9.86 14.33 -12.32
N PHE A 285 -9.70 15.65 -12.52
CA PHE A 285 -10.72 16.49 -13.15
C PHE A 285 -10.91 16.15 -14.62
N PHE A 286 -12.16 16.15 -15.08
CA PHE A 286 -12.45 16.27 -16.50
C PHE A 286 -12.22 17.72 -16.93
N HIS A 287 -11.58 17.93 -18.08
CA HIS A 287 -11.23 19.25 -18.59
C HIS A 287 -12.37 19.96 -19.33
N GLN A 288 -13.40 19.23 -19.77
CA GLN A 288 -14.51 19.75 -20.58
C GLN A 288 -15.89 19.52 -19.94
N SER A 289 -15.93 18.97 -18.72
CA SER A 289 -17.19 18.76 -18.00
C SER A 289 -16.99 18.85 -16.49
N ASP A 290 -18.05 19.21 -15.76
CA ASP A 290 -18.03 19.37 -14.30
C ASP A 290 -18.05 18.02 -13.57
N LYS A 291 -17.03 17.19 -13.83
CA LYS A 291 -16.90 15.84 -13.30
C LYS A 291 -15.49 15.59 -12.80
N ILE A 292 -15.39 14.62 -11.90
CA ILE A 292 -14.13 14.08 -11.41
C ILE A 292 -14.15 12.57 -11.60
N ALA A 293 -13.13 12.01 -12.23
CA ALA A 293 -12.83 10.58 -12.19
C ALA A 293 -12.06 10.25 -10.91
N PHE A 294 -12.28 9.06 -10.33
CA PHE A 294 -11.56 8.61 -9.15
C PHE A 294 -11.62 7.08 -9.02
N LEU A 295 -10.77 6.54 -8.14
CA LEU A 295 -10.76 5.13 -7.79
C LEU A 295 -11.34 4.90 -6.39
N ASP A 296 -12.30 3.98 -6.29
CA ASP A 296 -12.84 3.49 -5.01
C ASP A 296 -12.11 2.21 -4.58
N TYR A 297 -11.45 2.22 -3.42
CA TYR A 297 -10.85 1.05 -2.80
C TYR A 297 -11.93 0.18 -2.13
N THR A 298 -12.52 -0.68 -2.93
CA THR A 298 -13.74 -1.45 -2.59
C THR A 298 -13.60 -2.48 -1.48
N ASN A 299 -12.40 -2.99 -1.21
CA ASN A 299 -12.10 -3.93 -0.12
C ASN A 299 -11.30 -3.28 1.02
N TRP A 300 -11.43 -1.97 1.23
CA TRP A 300 -10.76 -1.27 2.32
C TRP A 300 -10.98 -1.97 3.68
N SER A 301 -9.94 -2.34 4.44
CA SER A 301 -8.50 -2.06 4.29
C SER A 301 -7.65 -3.30 3.94
N ASP A 302 -8.18 -4.24 3.15
CA ASP A 302 -7.55 -5.53 2.82
C ASP A 302 -6.63 -5.48 1.60
N HIS A 303 -5.52 -6.23 1.63
CA HIS A 303 -4.57 -6.35 0.51
C HIS A 303 -4.71 -7.68 -0.27
N PRO A 304 -4.40 -7.72 -1.58
CA PRO A 304 -4.12 -6.55 -2.43
C PRO A 304 -5.36 -5.68 -2.60
N GLU A 305 -5.10 -4.38 -2.80
CA GLU A 305 -6.10 -3.35 -2.98
C GLU A 305 -6.93 -3.60 -4.25
N LYS A 306 -8.26 -3.46 -4.15
CA LYS A 306 -9.17 -3.62 -5.29
C LYS A 306 -9.86 -2.30 -5.58
N TYR A 307 -9.49 -1.71 -6.70
CA TYR A 307 -10.04 -0.45 -7.14
C TYR A 307 -11.17 -0.63 -8.16
N GLN A 308 -12.14 0.27 -8.09
CA GLN A 308 -13.17 0.44 -9.10
C GLN A 308 -13.13 1.89 -9.60
N LEU A 309 -12.98 2.08 -10.92
CA LEU A 309 -13.09 3.38 -11.55
C LEU A 309 -14.53 3.89 -11.47
N LYS A 310 -14.68 5.13 -10.99
CA LYS A 310 -15.94 5.84 -10.89
C LYS A 310 -15.78 7.29 -11.36
N THR A 311 -16.90 7.91 -11.70
CA THR A 311 -16.98 9.36 -11.94
C THR A 311 -18.03 9.96 -11.03
N VAL A 312 -17.82 11.17 -10.56
CA VAL A 312 -18.82 11.97 -9.85
C VAL A 312 -19.05 13.29 -10.56
N ASP A 313 -20.30 13.70 -10.67
CA ASP A 313 -20.70 15.04 -11.11
C ASP A 313 -20.61 16.03 -9.94
N ILE A 314 -19.89 17.14 -10.12
CA ILE A 314 -19.50 18.06 -9.03
C ILE A 314 -20.73 18.73 -8.39
N ASP A 315 -21.77 19.00 -9.17
CA ASP A 315 -22.96 19.72 -8.70
C ASP A 315 -24.04 18.79 -8.17
N THR A 316 -24.37 17.74 -8.91
CA THR A 316 -25.43 16.80 -8.54
C THR A 316 -24.95 15.75 -7.54
N LYS A 317 -23.64 15.54 -7.43
CA LYS A 317 -23.00 14.44 -6.68
C LYS A 317 -23.41 13.05 -7.17
N GLU A 318 -23.89 12.94 -8.41
CA GLU A 318 -24.25 11.66 -9.00
C GLU A 318 -22.97 10.85 -9.29
N ILE A 319 -22.82 9.70 -8.64
CA ILE A 319 -21.70 8.79 -8.83
C ILE A 319 -22.08 7.70 -9.85
N LYS A 320 -21.19 7.45 -10.82
CA LYS A 320 -21.34 6.39 -11.83
C LYS A 320 -20.13 5.47 -11.82
N ASN A 321 -20.37 4.18 -11.92
CA ASN A 321 -19.30 3.20 -12.12
C ASN A 321 -18.92 3.16 -13.60
N VAL A 322 -17.61 3.15 -13.87
CA VAL A 322 -17.07 2.95 -15.22
C VAL A 322 -16.63 1.49 -15.33
N THR A 323 -17.37 0.72 -16.13
CA THR A 323 -17.09 -0.71 -16.33
C THR A 323 -16.21 -0.88 -17.55
N MET A 324 -15.05 -1.51 -17.37
CA MET A 324 -14.09 -1.80 -18.44
C MET A 324 -14.04 -3.30 -18.73
N ASP A 325 -13.98 -3.67 -19.99
CA ASP A 325 -13.78 -5.06 -20.44
C ASP A 325 -12.29 -5.43 -20.32
N LEU A 326 -11.85 -5.67 -19.09
CA LEU A 326 -10.46 -5.96 -18.75
C LEU A 326 -10.15 -7.46 -18.83
N PRO A 327 -8.94 -7.85 -19.24
CA PRO A 327 -8.59 -9.25 -19.40
C PRO A 327 -8.57 -9.98 -18.05
N GLU A 328 -9.36 -11.05 -17.91
CA GLU A 328 -9.35 -11.89 -16.72
C GLU A 328 -8.03 -12.65 -16.53
N SER A 329 -7.80 -13.13 -15.31
CA SER A 329 -6.67 -14.00 -14.97
C SER A 329 -6.66 -15.26 -15.86
N ALA A 330 -5.51 -15.54 -16.49
CA ALA A 330 -5.34 -16.72 -17.32
C ALA A 330 -4.86 -17.94 -16.51
N LYS A 331 -4.49 -17.73 -15.24
CA LYS A 331 -3.82 -18.73 -14.39
C LYS A 331 -4.69 -19.11 -13.19
N SER A 332 -4.67 -20.39 -12.86
CA SER A 332 -5.28 -20.86 -11.62
C SER A 332 -4.29 -20.70 -10.46
N HIS A 333 -4.56 -19.76 -9.55
CA HIS A 333 -3.70 -19.47 -8.39
C HIS A 333 -4.05 -20.27 -7.13
N TRP A 334 -4.94 -21.26 -7.25
CA TRP A 334 -5.52 -21.99 -6.10
C TRP A 334 -4.48 -22.63 -5.18
N LEU A 335 -3.36 -23.15 -5.72
CA LEU A 335 -2.29 -23.75 -4.91
C LEU A 335 -1.65 -22.72 -4.00
N ARG A 336 -1.43 -21.52 -4.52
CA ARG A 336 -0.83 -20.43 -3.78
C ARG A 336 -1.82 -19.82 -2.81
N GLU A 337 -3.07 -19.59 -3.22
CA GLU A 337 -4.13 -19.16 -2.30
C GLU A 337 -4.27 -20.13 -1.13
N ALA A 338 -4.24 -21.44 -1.39
CA ALA A 338 -4.22 -22.46 -0.35
C ALA A 338 -2.98 -22.33 0.54
N LEU A 339 -1.78 -22.18 -0.03
CA LEU A 339 -0.54 -21.97 0.73
C LEU A 339 -0.64 -20.73 1.62
N ASN A 340 -1.06 -19.59 1.09
CA ASN A 340 -1.25 -18.34 1.82
C ASN A 340 -2.23 -18.51 2.98
N ILE A 341 -3.32 -19.26 2.80
CA ILE A 341 -4.25 -19.58 3.90
C ILE A 341 -3.52 -20.37 5.01
N PHE A 342 -2.72 -21.38 4.64
CA PHE A 342 -1.98 -22.23 5.59
C PHE A 342 -0.75 -21.56 6.21
N THR A 343 -0.23 -20.49 5.61
CA THR A 343 0.90 -19.71 6.13
C THR A 343 0.46 -18.37 6.72
N SER A 344 -0.83 -18.04 6.67
CA SER A 344 -1.38 -16.85 7.32
C SER A 344 -1.01 -16.78 8.81
N SER A 345 -0.89 -15.57 9.35
CA SER A 345 -0.63 -15.31 10.77
C SER A 345 -1.61 -16.07 11.69
N THR A 346 -2.87 -16.14 11.28
CA THR A 346 -3.93 -16.89 11.97
C THR A 346 -3.69 -18.40 11.93
N ALA A 347 -3.34 -18.96 10.77
CA ALA A 347 -3.02 -20.38 10.66
C ALA A 347 -1.80 -20.77 11.50
N ILE A 348 -0.77 -19.92 11.52
CA ILE A 348 0.42 -20.10 12.38
C ILE A 348 0.02 -20.11 13.87
N ALA A 349 -0.83 -19.18 14.31
CA ALA A 349 -1.34 -19.14 15.69
C ALA A 349 -2.14 -20.41 16.05
N ILE A 350 -2.97 -20.91 15.12
CA ILE A 350 -3.71 -22.16 15.28
C ILE A 350 -2.75 -23.36 15.39
N LEU A 351 -1.79 -23.48 14.47
CA LEU A 351 -0.79 -24.54 14.48
C LEU A 351 0.01 -24.54 15.79
N TYR A 352 0.42 -23.36 16.26
CA TYR A 352 1.10 -23.21 17.54
C TYR A 352 0.22 -23.65 18.73
N THR A 353 -1.06 -23.24 18.74
CA THR A 353 -2.02 -23.64 19.79
C THR A 353 -2.25 -25.15 19.80
N VAL A 354 -2.46 -25.76 18.62
CA VAL A 354 -2.65 -27.20 18.47
C VAL A 354 -1.41 -27.96 18.93
N LEU A 355 -0.22 -27.49 18.55
CA LEU A 355 1.05 -28.06 19.00
C LEU A 355 1.16 -28.06 20.53
N LEU A 356 0.88 -26.92 21.19
CA LEU A 356 0.89 -26.83 22.65
C LEU A 356 -0.12 -27.78 23.31
N CYS A 357 -1.32 -27.90 22.74
CA CYS A 357 -2.34 -28.84 23.23
C CYS A 357 -1.89 -30.30 23.10
N LEU A 358 -1.30 -30.68 21.97
CA LEU A 358 -0.79 -32.03 21.73
C LEU A 358 0.39 -32.38 22.67
N ILE A 359 1.32 -31.44 22.86
CA ILE A 359 2.44 -31.61 23.80
C ILE A 359 1.90 -31.72 25.24
N THR A 360 0.88 -30.94 25.59
CA THR A 360 0.19 -31.04 26.90
C THR A 360 -0.42 -32.43 27.09
N LEU A 361 -1.13 -32.95 26.09
CA LEU A 361 -1.67 -34.31 26.09
C LEU A 361 -0.56 -35.37 26.26
N TYR A 362 0.54 -35.22 25.53
CA TYR A 362 1.67 -36.14 25.60
C TYR A 362 2.33 -36.11 26.99
N SER A 363 2.60 -34.92 27.54
CA SER A 363 3.16 -34.72 28.88
C SER A 363 2.28 -35.35 29.96
N TYR A 364 0.97 -35.15 29.85
CA TYR A 364 -0.01 -35.77 30.75
C TYR A 364 0.04 -37.29 30.67
N ASN A 365 -0.02 -37.87 29.47
CA ASN A 365 -0.01 -39.33 29.29
C ASN A 365 1.30 -39.99 29.76
N LYS A 366 2.45 -39.29 29.63
CA LYS A 366 3.76 -39.82 30.00
C LYS A 366 4.10 -39.64 31.48
N SER A 367 3.72 -38.50 32.06
CA SER A 367 4.26 -38.07 33.36
C SER A 367 3.20 -37.51 34.33
N GLY A 368 1.94 -37.41 33.91
CA GLY A 368 0.85 -36.82 34.69
C GLY A 368 0.92 -35.29 34.85
N LYS A 369 1.89 -34.63 34.20
CA LYS A 369 2.16 -33.20 34.40
C LYS A 369 1.38 -32.35 33.38
N GLN A 370 0.12 -32.09 33.71
CA GLN A 370 -0.86 -31.44 32.83
C GLN A 370 -0.68 -29.93 32.62
N TYR A 371 0.07 -29.22 33.47
CA TYR A 371 0.22 -27.75 33.36
C TYR A 371 1.58 -27.29 32.85
N ARG A 372 2.57 -28.18 32.75
CA ARG A 372 3.97 -27.79 32.49
C ARG A 372 4.13 -27.08 31.16
N THR A 373 3.53 -27.61 30.11
CA THR A 373 3.68 -27.07 28.75
C THR A 373 3.14 -25.64 28.66
N GLY A 374 1.91 -25.40 29.11
CA GLY A 374 1.31 -24.06 29.12
C GLY A 374 2.07 -23.07 30.01
N LEU A 375 2.59 -23.52 31.16
CA LEU A 375 3.38 -22.65 32.04
C LEU A 375 4.73 -22.28 31.44
N ILE A 376 5.44 -23.24 30.83
CA ILE A 376 6.72 -23.00 30.14
C ILE A 376 6.51 -22.04 28.97
N SER A 377 5.46 -22.26 28.18
CA SER A 377 5.09 -21.39 27.06
C SER A 377 4.79 -19.96 27.51
N LEU A 378 4.02 -19.81 28.60
CA LEU A 378 3.71 -18.50 29.17
C LEU A 378 4.95 -17.78 29.71
N LEU A 379 5.84 -18.49 30.42
CA LEU A 379 7.09 -17.94 30.91
C LEU A 379 8.01 -17.53 29.75
N LEU A 380 8.04 -18.31 28.68
CA LEU A 380 8.79 -17.98 27.47
C LEU A 380 8.24 -16.71 26.82
N ALA A 381 6.91 -16.58 26.69
CA ALA A 381 6.28 -15.38 26.16
C ALA A 381 6.66 -14.12 26.96
N VAL A 382 6.60 -14.20 28.30
CA VAL A 382 7.02 -13.10 29.18
C VAL A 382 8.51 -12.77 29.02
N ALA A 383 9.37 -13.79 28.93
CA ALA A 383 10.81 -13.58 28.75
C ALA A 383 11.13 -12.94 27.39
N VAL A 384 10.48 -13.38 26.31
CA VAL A 384 10.64 -12.80 24.97
C VAL A 384 10.13 -11.36 24.95
N PHE A 385 8.99 -11.08 25.58
CA PHE A 385 8.45 -9.73 25.71
C PHE A 385 9.40 -8.79 26.45
N ILE A 386 9.99 -9.21 27.57
CA ILE A 386 10.98 -8.39 28.29
C ILE A 386 12.24 -8.20 27.44
N SER A 387 12.70 -9.25 26.78
CA SER A 387 13.89 -9.19 25.92
C SER A 387 13.68 -8.26 24.72
N SER A 388 12.44 -8.10 24.24
CA SER A 388 12.13 -7.24 23.11
C SER A 388 12.41 -5.76 23.41
N PHE A 389 12.18 -5.29 24.63
CA PHE A 389 12.56 -3.93 25.05
C PHE A 389 14.07 -3.72 25.10
N ILE A 390 14.82 -4.74 25.52
CA ILE A 390 16.29 -4.69 25.54
C ILE A 390 16.81 -4.60 24.11
N ILE A 391 16.26 -5.41 23.20
CA ILE A 391 16.61 -5.38 21.78
C ILE A 391 16.24 -4.03 21.15
N ALA A 392 15.05 -3.50 21.44
CA ALA A 392 14.61 -2.17 20.99
C ALA A 392 15.61 -1.08 21.40
N MET A 393 16.10 -1.13 22.64
CA MET A 393 17.06 -0.13 23.16
C MET A 393 18.46 -0.27 22.59
N LEU A 394 18.91 -1.50 22.28
CA LEU A 394 20.28 -1.77 21.84
C LEU A 394 20.47 -1.76 20.32
N THR A 395 19.39 -1.94 19.56
CA THR A 395 19.45 -2.11 18.10
C THR A 395 18.50 -1.15 17.40
N ASN A 396 17.34 -1.64 16.94
CA ASN A 396 16.32 -0.86 16.26
C ASN A 396 14.98 -1.04 17.01
N PRO A 397 14.27 0.05 17.36
CA PRO A 397 12.97 -0.01 18.03
C PRO A 397 11.94 -0.89 17.32
N TRP A 398 11.90 -0.88 15.98
CA TRP A 398 10.97 -1.66 15.17
C TRP A 398 11.16 -3.16 15.33
N VAL A 399 12.42 -3.62 15.43
CA VAL A 399 12.74 -5.03 15.69
C VAL A 399 12.21 -5.46 17.06
N GLY A 400 12.37 -4.59 18.07
CA GLY A 400 11.82 -4.85 19.40
C GLY A 400 10.28 -4.86 19.42
N ILE A 401 9.63 -3.99 18.65
CA ILE A 401 8.17 -4.00 18.46
C ILE A 401 7.73 -5.31 17.81
N ALA A 402 8.37 -5.74 16.72
CA ALA A 402 8.03 -6.99 16.03
C ALA A 402 8.13 -8.21 16.97
N ILE A 403 9.20 -8.32 17.76
CA ILE A 403 9.38 -9.40 18.74
C ILE A 403 8.31 -9.32 19.85
N SER A 404 7.92 -8.11 20.28
CA SER A 404 6.88 -7.94 21.29
C SER A 404 5.51 -8.43 20.81
N ILE A 405 5.17 -8.20 19.54
CA ILE A 405 3.90 -8.66 18.93
C ILE A 405 3.85 -10.19 18.94
N VAL A 406 4.94 -10.86 18.56
CA VAL A 406 5.04 -12.32 18.61
C VAL A 406 4.84 -12.82 20.04
N ALA A 407 5.49 -12.19 21.02
CA ALA A 407 5.38 -12.58 22.43
C ALA A 407 3.94 -12.44 22.97
N ILE A 408 3.25 -11.34 22.63
CA ILE A 408 1.84 -11.12 22.99
C ILE A 408 0.96 -12.20 22.35
N GLY A 409 1.17 -12.51 21.07
CA GLY A 409 0.44 -13.54 20.33
C GLY A 409 0.58 -14.95 20.92
N MET A 410 1.67 -15.24 21.64
CA MET A 410 1.87 -16.53 22.31
C MET A 410 1.00 -16.70 23.57
N VAL A 411 0.54 -15.62 24.20
CA VAL A 411 -0.18 -15.66 25.49
C VAL A 411 -1.53 -16.40 25.38
N PRO A 412 -2.44 -16.08 24.43
CA PRO A 412 -3.71 -16.81 24.29
C PRO A 412 -3.50 -18.32 24.11
N SER A 413 -2.56 -18.71 23.25
CA SER A 413 -2.19 -20.10 22.99
C SER A 413 -1.73 -20.83 24.27
N SER A 414 -0.93 -20.13 25.09
CA SER A 414 -0.44 -20.64 26.37
C SER A 414 -1.58 -20.84 27.39
N LEU A 415 -2.52 -19.90 27.46
CA LEU A 415 -3.70 -19.99 28.32
C LEU A 415 -4.62 -21.14 27.89
N ILE A 416 -4.85 -21.33 26.59
CA ILE A 416 -5.64 -22.46 26.06
C ILE A 416 -5.00 -23.79 26.48
N ALA A 417 -3.68 -23.93 26.37
CA ALA A 417 -2.99 -25.14 26.80
C ALA A 417 -3.15 -25.42 28.31
N LEU A 418 -3.15 -24.38 29.15
CA LEU A 418 -3.44 -24.50 30.58
C LEU A 418 -4.89 -24.94 30.86
N ILE A 419 -5.86 -24.38 30.12
CA ILE A 419 -7.28 -24.77 30.22
C ILE A 419 -7.45 -26.24 29.83
N VAL A 420 -6.83 -26.70 28.74
CA VAL A 420 -6.85 -28.11 28.33
C VAL A 420 -6.25 -28.98 29.44
N GLY A 421 -5.10 -28.60 30.00
CA GLY A 421 -4.50 -29.28 31.14
C GLY A 421 -5.43 -29.37 32.36
N PHE A 422 -6.16 -28.29 32.67
CA PHE A 422 -7.14 -28.24 33.76
C PHE A 422 -8.31 -29.20 33.51
N LEU A 423 -8.90 -29.17 32.32
CA LEU A 423 -10.00 -30.05 31.94
C LEU A 423 -9.60 -31.53 32.04
N MET A 424 -8.43 -31.89 31.52
CA MET A 424 -7.88 -33.25 31.61
C MET A 424 -7.74 -33.71 33.06
N GLY A 425 -7.20 -32.85 33.93
CA GLY A 425 -7.09 -33.12 35.37
C GLY A 425 -8.44 -33.33 36.06
N LYS A 426 -9.46 -32.55 35.69
CA LYS A 426 -10.81 -32.63 36.26
C LYS A 426 -11.53 -33.92 35.84
N PHE A 427 -11.48 -34.29 34.57
CA PHE A 427 -12.15 -35.49 34.06
C PHE A 427 -11.50 -36.79 34.54
N SER A 428 -10.17 -36.82 34.70
CA SER A 428 -9.46 -37.96 35.28
C SER A 428 -9.84 -38.24 36.74
N LYS A 429 -9.98 -37.19 37.56
CA LYS A 429 -10.47 -37.32 38.95
C LYS A 429 -11.90 -37.86 39.00
N LYS A 430 -12.76 -37.45 38.07
CA LYS A 430 -14.17 -37.89 37.99
C LYS A 430 -14.32 -39.36 37.58
N GLN A 431 -13.40 -39.91 36.78
CA GLN A 431 -13.34 -41.35 36.46
C GLN A 431 -12.86 -42.19 37.64
N LYS A 432 -11.86 -41.72 38.40
CA LYS A 432 -11.39 -42.43 39.61
C LYS A 432 -12.43 -42.45 40.74
N GLY A 433 -13.25 -41.41 40.87
CA GLY A 433 -14.34 -41.37 41.86
C GLY A 433 -15.61 -42.14 41.49
N ARG A 434 -15.66 -42.78 40.31
CA ARG A 434 -16.77 -43.68 39.88
C ARG A 434 -16.39 -45.16 39.94
N LEU A 435 -15.12 -45.46 40.22
CA LEU A 435 -14.53 -46.81 40.33
C LEU A 435 -14.17 -47.18 41.79
N LEU A 436 -14.46 -46.27 42.72
CA LEU A 436 -14.56 -46.49 44.17
C LEU A 436 -16.05 -46.41 44.52
#